data_AF-S5THH6-F1
#
_entry.id   AF-S5THH6-F1
#
_cell.length_a   1.000
_cell.length_b   1.000
_cell.length_c   1.000
_cell.angle_alpha   90.00
_cell.angle_beta   90.00
_cell.angle_gamma   90.00
#
_symmetry.space_group_name_H-M   'P 1'
#
loop_
_entity.id
_entity.type
_entity.pdbx_description
1 polymer ?
#
loop_
_entity_poly.entity_id
_entity_poly.type
_entity_poly.pdbx_seq_one_letter_code
_entity_poly.pdbx_strand_id
1 'polypeptide(L)'
;PYETFPAIIRDAAKQAGGIAQGGGRCSAMCDGVTQGRPAWSFRCFPATPRLAAGIGLSHNMFDAAVYLGVCDKIVPGLVIAALAFGHLPAVFVPAGPMTSGLPNDEKSRIRQLYAEGKVGRAELLEAESKSYHGPGTCTFYGTANSNQMLMEIMGFHMPGSSFVN
;
A
#
# COMPACT_ATOMS: atom_id res chain seq x y z
N PRO A 1 2.60 2.20 8.09
CA PRO A 1 1.95 3.52 8.28
C PRO A 1 0.55 3.46 8.90
N TYR A 2 -0.28 2.43 8.63
CA TYR A 2 -1.68 2.40 9.07
C TYR A 2 -1.94 1.99 10.54
N GLU A 3 -0.93 1.86 11.39
CA GLU A 3 -1.12 1.35 12.77
C GLU A 3 -2.14 2.17 13.57
N THR A 4 -2.05 3.50 13.47
CA THR A 4 -2.89 4.45 14.23
C THR A 4 -4.21 4.79 13.53
N PHE A 5 -4.31 4.55 12.22
CA PHE A 5 -5.47 4.93 11.41
C PHE A 5 -6.80 4.36 11.92
N PRO A 6 -6.91 3.09 12.35
CA PRO A 6 -8.17 2.57 12.88
C PRO A 6 -8.72 3.34 14.08
N ALA A 7 -7.85 3.90 14.94
CA ALA A 7 -8.30 4.72 16.07
C ALA A 7 -8.84 6.06 15.58
N ILE A 8 -8.09 6.74 14.71
CA ILE A 8 -8.47 8.03 14.11
C ILE A 8 -9.80 7.90 13.35
N ILE A 9 -9.97 6.85 12.56
CA ILE A 9 -11.19 6.57 11.79
C ILE A 9 -12.38 6.32 12.72
N ARG A 10 -12.19 5.58 13.84
CA ARG A 10 -13.25 5.34 14.81
C ARG A 10 -13.70 6.63 15.49
N ASP A 11 -12.76 7.51 15.83
CA ASP A 11 -13.10 8.78 16.48
C ASP A 11 -13.78 9.75 15.51
N ALA A 12 -13.31 9.80 14.26
CA ALA A 12 -13.98 10.55 13.19
C ALA A 12 -15.41 10.04 12.91
N ALA A 13 -15.59 8.71 12.86
CA ALA A 13 -16.90 8.11 12.68
C ALA A 13 -17.87 8.46 13.82
N LYS A 14 -17.40 8.39 15.08
CA LYS A 14 -18.20 8.79 16.26
C LYS A 14 -18.62 10.26 16.20
N GLN A 15 -17.71 11.15 15.81
CA GLN A 15 -18.02 12.59 15.66
C GLN A 15 -19.07 12.83 14.57
N ALA A 16 -19.08 12.01 13.53
CA ALA A 16 -20.11 12.02 12.48
C ALA A 16 -21.41 11.27 12.86
N GLY A 17 -21.52 10.75 14.09
CA GLY A 17 -22.70 10.00 14.56
C GLY A 17 -22.76 8.53 14.13
N GLY A 18 -21.67 7.99 13.58
CA GLY A 18 -21.56 6.61 13.12
C GLY A 18 -20.70 5.72 14.01
N ILE A 19 -20.63 4.43 13.66
CA ILE A 19 -19.79 3.43 14.31
C ILE A 19 -18.89 2.78 13.26
N ALA A 20 -17.58 2.80 13.49
CA ALA A 20 -16.62 2.10 12.62
C ALA A 20 -16.13 0.81 13.28
N GLN A 21 -16.26 -0.30 12.56
CA GLN A 21 -15.80 -1.62 12.98
C GLN A 21 -14.82 -2.20 11.95
N GLY A 22 -13.95 -3.11 12.40
CA GLY A 22 -13.00 -3.76 11.50
C GLY A 22 -13.69 -4.79 10.61
N GLY A 23 -13.83 -4.49 9.31
CA GLY A 23 -14.46 -5.40 8.35
C GLY A 23 -13.57 -6.55 7.88
N GLY A 24 -12.24 -6.40 7.89
CA GLY A 24 -11.33 -7.45 7.45
C GLY A 24 -9.87 -7.03 7.54
N ARG A 25 -8.96 -8.02 7.61
CA ARG A 25 -7.52 -7.81 7.56
C ARG A 25 -6.91 -8.87 6.68
N CYS A 26 -5.89 -8.51 5.91
CA CYS A 26 -5.13 -9.45 5.10
C CYS A 26 -3.63 -9.26 5.30
N SER A 27 -2.89 -10.34 5.17
CA SER A 27 -1.47 -10.26 4.90
C SER A 27 -1.26 -9.56 3.55
N ALA A 28 -0.32 -8.64 3.51
CA ALA A 28 0.09 -7.97 2.29
C ALA A 28 1.60 -8.04 2.17
N MET A 29 2.07 -8.33 0.96
CA MET A 29 3.48 -8.45 0.67
C MET A 29 4.06 -7.11 0.24
N CYS A 30 5.31 -6.86 0.60
CA CYS A 30 6.09 -5.74 0.08
C CYS A 30 6.92 -6.21 -1.12
N ASP A 31 6.61 -5.72 -2.32
CA ASP A 31 7.35 -6.03 -3.54
C ASP A 31 8.83 -5.61 -3.39
N GLY A 32 9.11 -4.46 -2.78
CA GLY A 32 10.50 -4.01 -2.55
C GLY A 32 11.36 -5.01 -1.77
N VAL A 33 10.78 -5.72 -0.80
CA VAL A 33 11.48 -6.70 0.06
C VAL A 33 11.62 -8.05 -0.63
N THR A 34 10.60 -8.48 -1.39
CA THR A 34 10.61 -9.80 -2.04
C THR A 34 11.29 -9.79 -3.40
N GLN A 35 11.67 -8.63 -3.93
CA GLN A 35 12.38 -8.49 -5.19
C GLN A 35 13.64 -9.37 -5.24
N GLY A 36 13.73 -10.24 -6.26
CA GLY A 36 14.85 -11.15 -6.43
C GLY A 36 14.89 -12.35 -5.47
N ARG A 37 13.86 -12.53 -4.63
CA ARG A 37 13.71 -13.71 -3.74
C ARG A 37 12.70 -14.69 -4.34
N PRO A 38 12.73 -15.99 -3.97
CA PRO A 38 11.74 -16.97 -4.43
C PRO A 38 10.28 -16.55 -4.17
N ALA A 39 10.02 -15.82 -3.08
CA ALA A 39 8.69 -15.31 -2.74
C ALA A 39 8.13 -14.28 -3.75
N TRP A 40 8.96 -13.73 -4.63
CA TRP A 40 8.56 -12.78 -5.67
C TRP A 40 7.48 -13.33 -6.61
N SER A 41 7.41 -14.65 -6.77
CA SER A 41 6.36 -15.32 -7.57
C SER A 41 4.95 -15.07 -7.01
N PHE A 42 4.82 -14.86 -5.70
CA PHE A 42 3.53 -14.57 -5.06
C PHE A 42 3.05 -13.14 -5.24
N ARG A 43 3.87 -12.22 -5.78
CA ARG A 43 3.50 -10.80 -5.93
C ARG A 43 2.30 -10.59 -6.84
N CYS A 44 2.15 -11.45 -7.85
CA CYS A 44 1.10 -11.33 -8.84
C CYS A 44 -0.28 -11.76 -8.32
N PHE A 45 -0.44 -12.03 -7.01
CA PHE A 45 -1.72 -12.35 -6.40
C PHE A 45 -2.35 -11.11 -5.72
N PRO A 46 -3.12 -10.27 -6.44
CA PRO A 46 -4.06 -9.34 -5.81
C PRO A 46 -5.22 -10.09 -5.12
N ALA A 47 -5.27 -11.43 -5.25
CA ALA A 47 -6.32 -12.27 -4.70
C ALA A 47 -6.43 -12.18 -3.19
N THR A 48 -5.33 -12.07 -2.45
CA THR A 48 -5.37 -12.04 -0.97
C THR A 48 -6.14 -10.83 -0.42
N PRO A 49 -5.80 -9.57 -0.76
CA PRO A 49 -6.57 -8.41 -0.33
C PRO A 49 -8.01 -8.43 -0.88
N ARG A 50 -8.20 -8.88 -2.12
CA ARG A 50 -9.54 -9.01 -2.73
C ARG A 50 -10.44 -9.97 -1.94
N LEU A 51 -9.94 -11.17 -1.65
CA LEU A 51 -10.69 -12.22 -0.95
C LEU A 51 -10.96 -11.80 0.50
N ALA A 52 -9.98 -11.21 1.19
CA ALA A 52 -10.18 -10.76 2.56
C ALA A 52 -11.23 -9.66 2.68
N ALA A 53 -11.21 -8.67 1.78
CA ALA A 53 -12.24 -7.65 1.73
C ALA A 53 -13.62 -8.24 1.37
N GLY A 54 -13.65 -9.17 0.41
CA GLY A 54 -14.90 -9.84 0.02
C GLY A 54 -15.52 -10.67 1.14
N ILE A 55 -14.71 -11.47 1.86
CA ILE A 55 -15.15 -12.21 3.05
C ILE A 55 -15.65 -11.25 4.12
N GLY A 56 -14.88 -10.20 4.42
CA GLY A 56 -15.24 -9.20 5.42
C GLY A 56 -16.60 -8.52 5.18
N LEU A 57 -16.89 -8.20 3.92
CA LEU A 57 -18.14 -7.53 3.53
C LEU A 57 -19.31 -8.50 3.31
N SER A 58 -19.04 -9.80 3.14
CA SER A 58 -20.06 -10.83 2.86
C SER A 58 -21.15 -10.96 3.93
N HIS A 59 -20.90 -10.47 5.15
CA HIS A 59 -21.86 -10.51 6.25
C HIS A 59 -23.01 -9.52 6.09
N ASN A 60 -22.92 -8.57 5.15
CA ASN A 60 -23.95 -7.58 4.86
C ASN A 60 -24.38 -6.75 6.09
N MET A 61 -23.41 -6.37 6.92
CA MET A 61 -23.60 -5.63 8.17
C MET A 61 -23.12 -4.17 8.10
N PHE A 62 -22.57 -3.75 6.95
CA PHE A 62 -21.92 -2.44 6.79
C PHE A 62 -22.70 -1.58 5.80
N ASP A 63 -22.94 -0.32 6.16
CA ASP A 63 -23.59 0.66 5.27
C ASP A 63 -22.59 1.41 4.37
N ALA A 64 -21.30 1.32 4.67
CA ALA A 64 -20.20 1.91 3.92
C ALA A 64 -18.87 1.19 4.23
N ALA A 65 -17.87 1.37 3.37
CA ALA A 65 -16.55 0.77 3.51
C ALA A 65 -15.41 1.79 3.37
N VAL A 66 -14.44 1.70 4.28
CA VAL A 66 -13.18 2.46 4.23
C VAL A 66 -12.04 1.47 3.98
N TYR A 67 -11.29 1.66 2.90
CA TYR A 67 -10.22 0.75 2.48
C TYR A 67 -8.85 1.34 2.80
N LEU A 68 -8.06 0.59 3.56
CA LEU A 68 -6.67 0.93 3.90
C LEU A 68 -5.72 0.07 3.08
N GLY A 69 -5.16 0.63 2.01
CA GLY A 69 -4.26 -0.08 1.12
C GLY A 69 -3.28 0.86 0.44
N VAL A 70 -2.01 0.46 0.39
CA VAL A 70 -0.95 1.36 -0.07
C VAL A 70 0.06 0.73 -1.04
N CYS A 71 0.51 -0.49 -0.77
CA CYS A 71 1.53 -1.15 -1.58
C CYS A 71 0.95 -1.62 -2.93
N ASP A 72 1.84 -1.83 -3.90
CA ASP A 72 1.57 -2.07 -5.32
C ASP A 72 0.27 -2.84 -5.61
N LYS A 73 0.15 -4.06 -5.07
CA LYS A 73 -0.91 -5.01 -5.45
C LYS A 73 -2.06 -5.02 -4.44
N ILE A 74 -1.94 -4.27 -3.35
CA ILE A 74 -2.98 -4.13 -2.33
C ILE A 74 -4.13 -3.30 -2.90
N VAL A 75 -3.82 -2.10 -3.42
CA VAL A 75 -4.83 -1.16 -3.91
C VAL A 75 -5.70 -1.78 -5.01
N PRO A 76 -5.16 -2.37 -6.09
CA PRO A 76 -6.00 -3.00 -7.11
C PRO A 76 -6.85 -4.16 -6.57
N GLY A 77 -6.32 -4.96 -5.65
CA GLY A 77 -7.08 -6.07 -5.04
C GLY A 77 -8.27 -5.57 -4.22
N LEU A 78 -8.08 -4.50 -3.44
CA LEU A 78 -9.15 -3.86 -2.69
C LEU A 78 -10.17 -3.18 -3.61
N VAL A 79 -9.73 -2.55 -4.70
CA VAL A 79 -10.62 -1.95 -5.72
C VAL A 79 -11.51 -3.00 -6.37
N ILE A 80 -10.95 -4.14 -6.78
CA ILE A 80 -11.75 -5.22 -7.36
C ILE A 80 -12.81 -5.72 -6.36
N ALA A 81 -12.46 -5.81 -5.07
CA ALA A 81 -13.43 -6.15 -4.03
C ALA A 81 -14.49 -5.05 -3.88
N ALA A 82 -14.11 -3.78 -3.79
CA ALA A 82 -15.05 -2.67 -3.67
C ALA A 82 -16.06 -2.62 -4.83
N LEU A 83 -15.60 -2.86 -6.06
CA LEU A 83 -16.47 -2.93 -7.24
C LEU A 83 -17.47 -4.09 -7.19
N ALA A 84 -17.08 -5.24 -6.62
CA ALA A 84 -18.01 -6.36 -6.40
C ALA A 84 -19.11 -6.02 -5.37
N PHE A 85 -18.84 -5.08 -4.47
CA PHE A 85 -19.79 -4.52 -3.50
C PHE A 85 -20.19 -3.08 -3.87
N GLY A 86 -20.26 -2.75 -5.16
CA GLY A 86 -20.44 -1.36 -5.64
C GLY A 86 -21.75 -0.65 -5.24
N HIS A 87 -22.65 -1.35 -4.53
CA HIS A 87 -23.81 -0.74 -3.88
C HIS A 87 -23.46 -0.06 -2.55
N LEU A 88 -22.29 -0.35 -1.96
CA LEU A 88 -21.79 0.29 -0.75
C LEU A 88 -20.95 1.53 -1.11
N PRO A 89 -21.20 2.69 -0.47
CA PRO A 89 -20.28 3.80 -0.49
C PRO A 89 -18.88 3.38 -0.06
N ALA A 90 -17.87 3.72 -0.85
CA ALA A 90 -16.49 3.32 -0.65
C ALA A 90 -15.55 4.53 -0.69
N VAL A 91 -14.63 4.60 0.26
CA VAL A 91 -13.52 5.57 0.24
C VAL A 91 -12.21 4.85 0.53
N PHE A 92 -11.15 5.26 -0.17
CA PHE A 92 -9.81 4.72 0.00
C PHE A 92 -8.94 5.76 0.71
N VAL A 93 -8.08 5.29 1.62
CA VAL A 93 -7.21 6.18 2.39
C VAL A 93 -5.77 5.95 1.99
N PRO A 94 -5.12 6.88 1.27
CA PRO A 94 -3.70 6.78 0.97
C PRO A 94 -2.86 6.88 2.25
N ALA A 95 -1.64 6.34 2.22
CA ALA A 95 -0.66 6.52 3.30
C ALA A 95 0.52 7.43 2.92
N GLY A 96 0.60 7.81 1.64
CA GLY A 96 1.68 8.63 1.12
C GLY A 96 3.02 7.90 0.89
N PRO A 97 3.95 8.59 0.20
CA PRO A 97 5.31 8.11 -0.03
C PRO A 97 6.18 8.23 1.21
N MET A 98 7.19 7.37 1.27
CA MET A 98 8.32 7.57 2.19
C MET A 98 8.96 8.93 1.95
N THR A 99 9.62 9.46 2.99
CA THR A 99 10.51 10.62 2.86
C THR A 99 11.64 10.33 1.86
N SER A 100 12.23 11.41 1.33
CA SER A 100 13.40 11.29 0.47
C SER A 100 14.62 10.77 1.24
N GLY A 101 15.45 9.98 0.58
CA GLY A 101 16.72 9.50 1.11
C GLY A 101 17.65 9.05 -0.02
N LEU A 102 18.16 7.81 0.02
CA LEU A 102 19.03 7.30 -1.03
C LEU A 102 18.32 7.34 -2.40
N PRO A 103 18.88 8.05 -3.41
CA PRO A 103 18.31 8.07 -4.74
C PRO A 103 18.25 6.68 -5.37
N ASN A 104 17.21 6.42 -6.17
CA ASN A 104 17.06 5.13 -6.86
C ASN A 104 18.17 4.81 -7.84
N ASP A 105 18.74 5.82 -8.49
CA ASP A 105 19.84 5.62 -9.44
C ASP A 105 21.07 5.10 -8.71
N GLU A 106 21.35 5.64 -7.52
CA GLU A 106 22.45 5.20 -6.67
C GLU A 106 22.20 3.78 -6.14
N LYS A 107 20.96 3.50 -5.71
CA LYS A 107 20.55 2.14 -5.33
C LYS A 107 20.76 1.15 -6.48
N SER A 108 20.36 1.51 -7.69
CA SER A 108 20.47 0.66 -8.88
C SER A 108 21.93 0.45 -9.28
N ARG A 109 22.75 1.49 -9.19
CA ARG A 109 24.20 1.43 -9.43
C ARG A 109 24.89 0.46 -8.48
N ILE A 110 24.59 0.51 -7.19
CA ILE A 110 25.20 -0.40 -6.20
C ILE A 110 24.76 -1.85 -6.44
N ARG A 111 23.50 -2.09 -6.80
CA ARG A 111 23.03 -3.44 -7.19
C ARG A 111 23.75 -3.98 -8.41
N GLN A 112 23.99 -3.15 -9.42
CA GLN A 112 24.75 -3.53 -10.62
C GLN A 112 26.19 -3.90 -10.28
N LEU A 113 26.87 -3.05 -9.50
CA LEU A 113 28.24 -3.33 -9.06
C LEU A 113 28.33 -4.64 -8.25
N TYR A 114 27.31 -4.95 -7.43
CA TYR A 114 27.29 -6.18 -6.65
C TYR A 114 27.14 -7.40 -7.56
N ALA A 115 26.26 -7.31 -8.57
CA ALA A 115 26.10 -8.37 -9.58
C ALA A 115 27.37 -8.57 -10.42
N GLU A 116 28.15 -7.52 -10.65
CA GLU A 116 29.46 -7.56 -11.30
C GLU A 116 30.60 -8.04 -10.38
N GLY A 117 30.33 -8.27 -9.09
CA GLY A 117 31.34 -8.66 -8.09
C GLY A 117 32.30 -7.53 -7.69
N LYS A 118 31.98 -6.26 -8.02
CA LYS A 118 32.83 -5.08 -7.75
C LYS A 118 32.61 -4.47 -6.36
N VAL A 119 31.51 -4.80 -5.70
CA VAL A 119 31.20 -4.38 -4.32
C VAL A 119 30.84 -5.59 -3.45
N GLY A 120 31.15 -5.49 -2.17
CA GLY A 120 30.89 -6.54 -1.20
C GLY A 120 29.44 -6.56 -0.70
N ARG A 121 29.08 -7.63 0.02
CA ARG A 121 27.75 -7.76 0.66
C ARG A 121 27.46 -6.64 1.67
N ALA A 122 28.49 -6.11 2.33
CA ALA A 122 28.35 -5.03 3.31
C ALA A 122 27.84 -3.73 2.66
N GLU A 123 28.44 -3.34 1.54
CA GLU A 123 28.06 -2.14 0.78
C GLU A 123 26.65 -2.28 0.18
N LEU A 124 26.32 -3.47 -0.33
CA LEU A 124 24.95 -3.76 -0.78
C LEU A 124 23.94 -3.62 0.37
N LEU A 125 24.25 -4.21 1.54
CA LEU A 125 23.35 -4.16 2.69
C LEU A 125 23.14 -2.73 3.17
N GLU A 126 24.21 -1.94 3.23
CA GLU A 126 24.12 -0.53 3.62
C GLU A 126 23.22 0.26 2.66
N ALA A 127 23.38 0.08 1.35
CA ALA A 127 22.54 0.73 0.35
C ALA A 127 21.07 0.29 0.44
N GLU A 128 20.81 -1.00 0.61
CA GLU A 128 19.43 -1.52 0.76
C GLU A 128 18.77 -1.03 2.04
N SER A 129 19.48 -1.02 3.17
CA SER A 129 18.98 -0.47 4.43
C SER A 129 18.69 1.02 4.32
N LYS A 130 19.56 1.77 3.64
CA LYS A 130 19.36 3.20 3.37
C LYS A 130 18.27 3.48 2.35
N SER A 131 17.73 2.50 1.64
CA SER A 131 16.66 2.69 0.64
C SER A 131 15.25 2.76 1.24
N TYR A 132 15.09 2.46 2.54
CA TYR A 132 13.83 2.53 3.27
C TYR A 132 13.88 3.68 4.26
N HIS A 133 13.41 4.85 3.85
CA HIS A 133 13.63 6.12 4.54
C HIS A 133 12.59 6.44 5.63
N GLY A 134 11.49 5.68 5.68
CA GLY A 134 10.42 5.86 6.65
C GLY A 134 9.20 4.98 6.34
N PRO A 135 8.09 5.14 7.08
CA PRO A 135 6.81 4.51 6.73
C PRO A 135 6.22 5.15 5.47
N GLY A 136 5.84 4.35 4.47
CA GLY A 136 5.18 4.85 3.25
C GLY A 136 5.40 3.95 2.03
N THR A 137 5.00 4.44 0.86
CA THR A 137 5.31 3.80 -0.44
C THR A 137 6.70 4.15 -0.94
N CYS A 138 7.15 3.47 -1.99
CA CYS A 138 8.35 3.84 -2.74
C CYS A 138 8.37 5.34 -3.10
N THR A 139 9.55 5.96 -3.16
CA THR A 139 9.71 7.42 -3.40
C THR A 139 9.57 7.83 -4.88
N PHE A 140 9.40 6.88 -5.79
CA PHE A 140 9.35 7.10 -7.24
C PHE A 140 7.98 6.75 -7.80
N TYR A 141 7.70 7.14 -9.05
CA TYR A 141 6.47 6.79 -9.77
C TYR A 141 6.46 5.33 -10.25
N GLY A 142 6.57 4.40 -9.30
CA GLY A 142 6.29 2.98 -9.48
C GLY A 142 4.80 2.67 -9.27
N THR A 143 4.45 1.38 -9.32
CA THR A 143 3.04 0.94 -9.26
C THR A 143 2.28 1.50 -8.06
N ALA A 144 2.84 1.48 -6.85
CA ALA A 144 2.17 2.05 -5.68
C ALA A 144 1.74 3.51 -5.89
N ASN A 145 2.66 4.40 -6.27
CA ASN A 145 2.37 5.83 -6.43
C ASN A 145 1.50 6.12 -7.66
N SER A 146 1.71 5.41 -8.76
CA SER A 146 0.83 5.52 -9.93
C SER A 146 -0.59 5.07 -9.60
N ASN A 147 -0.75 4.04 -8.76
CA ASN A 147 -2.06 3.64 -8.26
C ASN A 147 -2.67 4.71 -7.36
N GLN A 148 -1.89 5.35 -6.46
CA GLN A 148 -2.42 6.44 -5.63
C GLN A 148 -2.98 7.57 -6.51
N MET A 149 -2.23 7.99 -7.54
CA MET A 149 -2.69 9.00 -8.52
C MET A 149 -3.96 8.56 -9.23
N LEU A 150 -4.00 7.32 -9.74
CA LEU A 150 -5.14 6.79 -10.44
C LEU A 150 -6.39 6.79 -9.55
N MET A 151 -6.24 6.38 -8.29
CA MET A 151 -7.34 6.35 -7.31
C MET A 151 -7.89 7.75 -7.02
N GLU A 152 -7.03 8.77 -6.97
CA GLU A 152 -7.45 10.16 -6.84
C GLU A 152 -8.19 10.67 -8.09
N ILE A 153 -7.66 10.38 -9.28
CA ILE A 153 -8.31 10.72 -10.57
C ILE A 153 -9.69 10.06 -10.69
N MET A 154 -9.82 8.82 -10.23
CA MET A 154 -11.08 8.07 -10.22
C MET A 154 -12.06 8.54 -9.14
N GLY A 155 -11.66 9.46 -8.24
CA GLY A 155 -12.50 9.98 -7.16
C GLY A 155 -12.62 9.05 -5.94
N PHE A 156 -11.78 8.02 -5.83
CA PHE A 156 -11.75 7.14 -4.66
C PHE A 156 -10.96 7.72 -3.49
N HIS A 157 -10.05 8.65 -3.76
CA HIS A 157 -9.32 9.42 -2.76
C HIS A 157 -9.85 10.84 -2.65
N MET A 158 -9.64 11.45 -1.49
CA MET A 158 -9.86 12.89 -1.33
C MET A 158 -8.84 13.67 -2.19
N PRO A 159 -9.23 14.79 -2.83
CA PRO A 159 -8.31 15.61 -3.59
C PRO A 159 -7.10 16.06 -2.75
N GLY A 160 -5.91 15.95 -3.32
CA GLY A 160 -4.64 16.31 -2.68
C GLY A 160 -4.09 15.27 -1.69
N SER A 161 -4.73 14.12 -1.52
CA SER A 161 -4.32 13.15 -0.49
C SER A 161 -3.26 12.13 -0.93
N SER A 162 -3.02 11.94 -2.23
CA SER A 162 -2.13 10.86 -2.72
C SER A 162 -0.68 10.95 -2.26
N PHE A 163 -0.17 12.16 -1.99
CA PHE A 163 1.26 12.42 -1.76
C PHE A 163 1.56 13.15 -0.46
N VAL A 164 0.63 13.11 0.51
CA VAL A 164 0.89 13.65 1.86
C VAL A 164 1.77 12.67 2.63
N ASN A 165 2.87 13.17 3.19
CA ASN A 165 3.85 12.45 4.00
C ASN A 165 3.59 12.66 5.50
#